data_AF-A0A962L991-F1
#
_entry.id   AF-A0A962L991-F1
#
_cell.length_a   1.000
_cell.length_b   1.000
_cell.length_c   1.000
_cell.angle_alpha   90.00
_cell.angle_beta   90.00
_cell.angle_gamma   90.00
#
_symmetry.space_group_name_H-M   'P 1'
#
loop_
_entity.id
_entity.type
_entity.pdbx_description
1 polymer ?
#
loop_
_entity_poly.entity_id
_entity_poly.type
_entity_poly.pdbx_seq_one_letter_code
_entity_poly.pdbx_strand_id
1 'polypeptide(L)' 'MTKEDLIELLNEDLALAFRAHVQTVSNVLTFDDESLRAAQESRRDQIKDHVDHTIMLARQVAKLGGLPVA' A
#
# COMPACT_ATOMS: atom_id res chain seq x y z
N MET A 1 -23.20 9.12 4.28
CA MET A 1 -22.23 8.03 4.07
C MET A 1 -22.71 6.83 4.84
N THR A 2 -23.06 5.77 4.13
CA THR A 2 -23.45 4.49 4.69
C THR A 2 -22.20 3.68 5.06
N LYS A 3 -22.42 2.55 5.73
CA LYS A 3 -21.36 1.61 6.05
C LYS A 3 -20.80 0.98 4.77
N GLU A 4 -21.67 0.69 3.82
CA GLU A 4 -21.37 0.14 2.51
C GLU A 4 -20.53 1.13 1.70
N ASP A 5 -20.89 2.41 1.69
CA ASP A 5 -20.09 3.48 1.04
C ASP A 5 -18.67 3.53 1.62
N LEU A 6 -18.53 3.38 2.95
CA LEU A 6 -17.22 3.39 3.62
C LEU A 6 -16.39 2.15 3.26
N ILE A 7 -17.01 0.97 3.14
CA ILE A 7 -16.32 -0.25 2.71
C ILE A 7 -15.82 -0.10 1.27
N GLU A 8 -16.62 0.49 0.39
CA GLU A 8 -16.24 0.75 -1.01
C GLU A 8 -15.04 1.68 -1.08
N LEU A 9 -15.09 2.83 -0.41
CA LEU A 9 -13.98 3.79 -0.36
C LEU A 9 -12.69 3.16 0.19
N LEU A 10 -12.80 2.37 1.27
CA LEU A 10 -11.62 1.70 1.84
C LEU A 10 -11.03 0.63 0.93
N ASN A 11 -11.86 -0.02 0.09
CA ASN A 11 -11.38 -0.95 -0.93
C ASN A 11 -10.73 -0.22 -2.12
N GLU A 12 -11.25 0.94 -2.52
CA GLU A 12 -10.60 1.81 -3.51
C GLU A 12 -9.21 2.26 -3.02
N ASP A 13 -9.13 2.73 -1.78
CA ASP A 13 -7.88 3.10 -1.13
C ASP A 13 -6.92 1.91 -1.02
N LEU A 14 -7.44 0.72 -0.70
CA LEU A 14 -6.66 -0.51 -0.61
C LEU A 14 -6.03 -0.89 -1.95
N ALA A 15 -6.80 -0.82 -3.04
CA ALA A 15 -6.32 -1.09 -4.39
C ALA A 15 -5.25 -0.07 -4.82
N LEU A 16 -5.44 1.21 -4.49
CA LEU A 16 -4.46 2.26 -4.75
C LEU A 16 -3.16 2.05 -3.98
N ALA A 17 -3.26 1.73 -2.68
CA ALA A 17 -2.10 1.44 -1.84
C ALA A 17 -1.29 0.24 -2.34
N PHE A 18 -1.99 -0.84 -2.76
CA PHE A 18 -1.33 -2.01 -3.33
C PHE A 18 -0.58 -1.68 -4.64
N ARG A 19 -1.19 -0.91 -5.54
CA ARG A 19 -0.52 -0.46 -6.78
C ARG A 19 0.71 0.41 -6.50
N ALA A 20 0.61 1.33 -5.56
CA ALA A 20 1.74 2.17 -5.14
C ALA A 20 2.88 1.31 -4.57
N HIS A 21 2.57 0.30 -3.75
CA HIS A 21 3.55 -0.63 -3.22
C HIS A 21 4.31 -1.37 -4.33
N VAL A 22 3.59 -1.93 -5.32
CA VAL A 22 4.21 -2.61 -6.46
C VAL A 22 5.16 -1.67 -7.23
N GLN A 23 4.77 -0.41 -7.42
CA GLN A 23 5.62 0.58 -8.09
C GLN A 23 6.88 0.90 -7.27
N THR A 24 6.76 1.08 -5.95
CA THR A 24 7.91 1.38 -5.10
C THR A 24 8.90 0.21 -5.05
N VAL A 25 8.41 -1.03 -4.95
CA VAL A 25 9.25 -2.24 -5.03
C VAL A 25 9.95 -2.32 -6.39
N SER A 26 9.21 -2.14 -7.49
CA SER A 26 9.78 -2.13 -8.84
C SER A 26 10.90 -1.09 -8.98
N ASN A 27 10.69 0.12 -8.46
CA ASN A 27 11.70 1.17 -8.48
C ASN A 27 12.96 0.80 -7.67
N VAL A 28 12.82 0.18 -6.51
CA VAL A 28 13.98 -0.27 -5.71
C VAL A 28 14.77 -1.35 -6.45
N LEU A 29 14.10 -2.26 -7.16
CA LEU A 29 14.75 -3.34 -7.90
C LEU A 29 15.38 -2.89 -9.22
N THR A 30 14.87 -1.83 -9.85
CA THR A 30 15.31 -1.39 -11.18
C THR A 30 16.58 -0.53 -11.14
N PHE A 31 16.79 0.25 -10.08
CA PHE A 31 17.89 1.21 -10.01
C PHE A 31 19.00 0.71 -9.07
N ASP A 32 19.86 -0.21 -9.52
CA ASP A 32 21.04 -0.67 -8.77
C ASP A 32 22.26 0.24 -9.01
N ASP A 33 22.07 1.54 -8.78
CA ASP A 33 23.14 2.54 -8.89
C ASP A 33 23.64 2.90 -7.50
N GLU A 34 24.95 2.76 -7.29
CA GLU A 34 25.62 3.04 -6.01
C GLU A 34 25.41 4.49 -5.55
N SER A 35 25.23 5.42 -6.51
CA SER A 35 24.89 6.83 -6.24
C SER A 35 23.50 7.04 -5.65
N LEU A 36 22.59 6.05 -5.79
CA LEU A 36 21.21 6.09 -5.32
C LEU A 36 20.98 5.21 -4.09
N ARG A 37 22.02 4.62 -3.49
CA ARG A 37 21.89 3.71 -2.34
C ARG A 37 21.14 4.32 -1.16
N ALA A 38 21.39 5.58 -0.82
CA ALA A 38 20.66 6.28 0.24
C ALA A 38 19.16 6.47 -0.11
N ALA A 39 18.85 6.69 -1.39
CA ALA A 39 17.47 6.77 -1.86
C ALA A 39 16.79 5.38 -1.87
N GLN A 40 17.54 4.30 -2.12
CA GLN A 40 17.03 2.93 -1.99
C GLN A 40 16.70 2.59 -0.53
N GLU A 41 17.55 2.97 0.43
CA GLU A 41 17.30 2.75 1.87
C GLU A 41 16.00 3.45 2.29
N SER A 42 15.86 4.74 1.95
CA SER A 42 14.63 5.50 2.21
C SER A 42 13.40 4.89 1.53
N ARG A 43 13.54 4.35 0.32
CA ARG A 43 12.44 3.65 -0.38
C ARG A 43 12.10 2.31 0.26
N ARG A 44 13.06 1.59 0.86
CA ARG A 44 12.78 0.35 1.61
C ARG A 44 11.94 0.63 2.85
N ASP A 45 12.20 1.73 3.54
CA ASP A 45 11.35 2.16 4.66
C ASP A 45 9.93 2.52 4.16
N GLN A 46 9.83 3.24 3.04
CA GLN A 46 8.53 3.53 2.41
C GLN A 46 7.77 2.26 1.99
N ILE A 47 8.46 1.23 1.50
CA ILE A 47 7.86 -0.07 1.17
C ILE A 47 7.20 -0.66 2.41
N LYS A 48 7.89 -0.64 3.56
CA LYS A 48 7.35 -1.14 4.83
C LYS A 48 6.10 -0.36 5.23
N ASP A 49 6.15 0.96 5.18
CA ASP A 49 5.00 1.81 5.54
C ASP A 49 3.79 1.57 4.62
N HIS A 50 4.02 1.38 3.31
CA HIS A 50 2.96 1.03 2.37
C HIS A 50 2.34 -0.34 2.66
N VAL A 51 3.13 -1.34 3.08
CA VAL A 51 2.60 -2.66 3.49
C VAL A 51 1.74 -2.52 4.73
N ASP A 52 2.25 -1.83 5.76
CA ASP A 52 1.52 -1.64 7.01
C ASP A 52 0.20 -0.88 6.79
N HIS A 53 0.20 0.12 5.90
CA HIS A 53 -0.99 0.85 5.50
C HIS A 53 -2.00 -0.04 4.74
N THR A 54 -1.54 -0.85 3.79
CA THR A 54 -2.37 -1.81 3.03
C THR A 54 -3.03 -2.83 3.97
N ILE A 55 -2.26 -3.37 4.93
CA ILE A 55 -2.78 -4.29 5.95
C ILE A 55 -3.81 -3.60 6.85
N MET A 56 -3.56 -2.35 7.25
CA MET A 56 -4.49 -1.58 8.07
C MET A 56 -5.83 -1.38 7.34
N LEU A 57 -5.82 -0.98 6.06
CA LEU A 57 -7.03 -0.80 5.25
C LEU A 57 -7.81 -2.10 5.12
N ALA A 58 -7.13 -3.20 4.79
CA ALA A 58 -7.76 -4.52 4.71
C ALA A 58 -8.41 -4.94 6.05
N ARG A 59 -7.77 -4.65 7.18
CA ARG A 59 -8.35 -4.90 8.52
C ARG A 59 -9.55 -4.01 8.81
N GLN A 60 -9.56 -2.77 8.34
CA GLN A 60 -10.71 -1.86 8.52
C GLN A 60 -11.91 -2.33 7.71
N VAL A 61 -11.71 -2.72 6.45
CA VAL A 61 -12.76 -3.34 5.62
C VAL A 61 -13.34 -4.59 6.31
N ALA A 62 -12.47 -5.49 6.79
CA ALA A 62 -12.90 -6.70 7.49
C ALA A 62 -13.64 -6.41 8.81
N LYS A 63 -13.22 -5.41 9.58
CA LYS A 63 -13.92 -4.99 10.82
C LYS A 63 -15.32 -4.43 10.54
N LEU A 64 -15.49 -3.80 9.38
CA LEU A 64 -16.81 -3.39 8.90
C LEU A 64 -17.59 -4.58 8.32
N GLY A 65 -17.04 -5.79 8.26
CA GLY A 65 -17.71 -6.96 7.70
C GLY A 65 -17.75 -6.98 6.17
N GLY A 66 -16.93 -6.15 5.51
CA GLY A 66 -16.65 -6.25 4.08
C GLY A 66 -15.56 -7.28 3.79
N LEU A 67 -15.49 -7.72 2.54
CA LEU A 67 -14.36 -8.49 2.03
C LEU A 67 -13.29 -7.51 1.52
N PRO A 68 -12.04 -7.57 2.00
CA PRO A 68 -10.96 -6.76 1.46
C PRO A 68 -10.63 -7.21 0.04
N VAL A 69 -10.62 -6.30 -0.91
CA VAL A 69 -10.26 -6.57 -2.31
C VAL A 69 -9.30 -5.48 -2.77
N ALA A 70 -8.08 -5.88 -3.13
CA ALA A 70 -7.03 -5.03 -3.68
C ALA A 70 -6.90 -5.23 -5.19
#